data_AF-A0A8J7WFK0-F1
#
_entry.id   AF-A0A8J7WFK0-F1
#
_cell.length_a   1.000
_cell.length_b   1.000
_cell.length_c   1.000
_cell.angle_alpha   90.00
_cell.angle_beta   90.00
_cell.angle_gamma   90.00
#
_symmetry.space_group_name_H-M   'P 1'
#
loop_
_entity.id
_entity.type
_entity.pdbx_description
1 polymer ?
#
loop_
_entity_poly.entity_id
_entity_poly.type
_entity_poly.pdbx_seq_one_letter_code
_entity_poly.pdbx_strand_id
1 'polypeptide(L)' 'MTTMIATLIDRAERRARFLRTRNELRALPMSVRRDLDIEGHEEDVARHAVYG' A
#
# COMPACT_ATOMS: atom_id res chain seq x y z
N MET A 1 21.45 -18.81 -6.56
CA MET A 1 20.88 -18.74 -5.20
C MET A 1 20.67 -17.31 -4.71
N THR A 2 21.61 -16.39 -4.96
CA THR A 2 21.49 -14.95 -4.65
C THR A 2 20.23 -14.28 -5.24
N THR A 3 19.83 -14.65 -6.46
CA THR A 3 18.64 -14.10 -7.12
C THR A 3 17.33 -14.44 -6.41
N MET A 4 17.19 -15.66 -5.85
CA MET A 4 15.96 -16.02 -5.13
C MET A 4 15.81 -15.23 -3.83
N ILE A 5 16.89 -15.10 -3.06
CA ILE A 5 16.90 -14.28 -1.83
C ILE A 5 16.57 -12.82 -2.16
N ALA A 6 17.16 -12.25 -3.22
CA ALA A 6 16.86 -10.90 -3.67
C ALA A 6 15.38 -10.71 -4.05
N THR A 7 14.78 -11.66 -4.77
CA THR A 7 13.35 -11.57 -5.12
C THR A 7 12.43 -11.69 -3.90
N LEU A 8 12.81 -12.47 -2.89
CA LEU A 8 12.05 -12.58 -1.65
C LEU A 8 12.12 -11.28 -0.83
N ILE A 9 13.30 -10.65 -0.77
CA ILE A 9 13.49 -9.36 -0.11
C ILE A 9 12.65 -8.28 -0.81
N ASP A 10 12.74 -8.14 -2.13
CA ASP A 10 11.97 -7.15 -2.89
C ASP A 10 10.44 -7.33 -2.69
N ARG A 11 9.96 -8.59 -2.67
CA ARG A 11 8.55 -8.89 -2.37
C ARG A 11 8.16 -8.48 -0.95
N ALA A 12 9.01 -8.75 0.03
CA ALA A 12 8.78 -8.36 1.43
C ALA A 12 8.75 -6.84 1.59
N GLU A 13 9.66 -6.13 0.93
CA GLU A 13 9.72 -4.67 0.94
C GLU A 13 8.49 -4.03 0.29
N ARG A 14 8.06 -4.54 -0.87
CA ARG A 14 6.81 -4.09 -1.52
C ARG A 14 5.61 -4.37 -0.62
N ARG A 15 5.56 -5.53 0.03
CA ARG A 15 4.47 -5.85 0.97
C ARG A 15 4.46 -4.92 2.17
N ALA A 16 5.62 -4.59 2.73
CA ALA A 16 5.74 -3.65 3.84
C ALA A 16 5.28 -2.24 3.44
N ARG A 17 5.67 -1.77 2.25
CA ARG A 17 5.19 -0.50 1.68
C ARG A 17 3.67 -0.49 1.52
N PHE A 18 3.11 -1.52 0.91
CA PHE A 18 1.65 -1.66 0.75
C PHE A 18 0.91 -1.59 2.08
N LEU A 19 1.36 -2.33 3.09
CA LEU A 19 0.71 -2.33 4.41
C LEU A 19 0.80 -0.96 5.08
N ARG A 20 1.96 -0.29 4.97
CA ARG A 20 2.14 1.08 5.47
C ARG A 20 1.17 2.04 4.79
N THR A 21 1.18 2.10 3.46
CA THR A 21 0.31 3.00 2.68
C THR A 21 -1.16 2.75 2.99
N ARG A 22 -1.61 1.49 3.03
CA ARG A 22 -2.99 1.16 3.39
C ARG A 22 -3.36 1.66 4.79
N ASN A 23 -2.46 1.50 5.76
CA ASN A 23 -2.70 1.94 7.13
C ASN A 23 -2.72 3.47 7.24
N GLU A 24 -1.83 4.17 6.53
CA GLU A 24 -1.82 5.63 6.44
C GLU A 24 -3.12 6.16 5.83
N LEU A 25 -3.56 5.58 4.71
CA LEU A 25 -4.83 5.93 4.08
C LEU A 25 -6.00 5.73 5.04
N ARG A 26 -6.05 4.61 5.77
CA ARG A 26 -7.10 4.34 6.77
C ARG A 26 -7.04 5.24 8.00
N ALA A 27 -5.85 5.72 8.35
CA ALA A 27 -5.66 6.64 9.47
C ALA A 27 -6.07 8.08 9.13
N LEU A 28 -6.29 8.40 7.84
CA LEU A 28 -6.76 9.71 7.45
C LEU A 28 -8.15 10.02 8.06
N PRO A 29 -8.39 11.28 8.47
CA PRO A 29 -9.71 11.72 8.88
C PRO A 29 -10.75 11.35 7.82
N MET A 30 -11.91 10.89 8.27
CA MET A 30 -12.97 10.44 7.35
C MET A 30 -13.37 11.54 6.34
N SER A 31 -13.38 12.81 6.75
CA SER A 31 -13.61 13.94 5.84
C SER A 31 -12.60 13.97 4.70
N VAL A 32 -11.31 13.86 5.01
CA VAL A 32 -10.23 13.84 4.01
C VAL A 32 -10.37 12.64 3.07
N ARG A 33 -10.75 11.47 3.61
CA ARG A 33 -10.95 10.27 2.78
C ARG A 33 -12.11 10.41 1.79
N ARG A 34 -13.19 11.09 2.20
CA ARG A 34 -14.30 11.43 1.30
C ARG A 34 -13.91 12.47 0.28
N ASP A 35 -13.23 13.53 0.71
CA ASP A 35 -12.80 14.61 -0.17
C ASP A 35 -11.86 14.11 -1.27
N LEU A 36 -11.04 13.10 -0.96
CA LEU A 36 -10.13 12.44 -1.90
C LEU A 36 -10.76 11.25 -2.64
N ASP A 37 -12.04 10.93 -2.41
CA ASP A 37 -12.75 9.78 -2.99
C ASP A 37 -12.04 8.43 -2.78
N ILE A 38 -11.43 8.26 -1.62
CA ILE A 38 -10.71 7.02 -1.24
C ILE A 38 -11.43 6.21 -0.15
N GLU A 39 -12.54 6.72 0.41
CA GLU A 39 -13.34 6.00 1.40
C GLU A 39 -13.85 4.68 0.79
N GLY A 40 -13.43 3.55 1.36
CA GLY A 40 -13.79 2.22 0.86
C GLY A 40 -12.88 1.68 -0.25
N HIS A 41 -11.99 2.50 -0.80
CA HIS A 41 -11.04 2.15 -1.86
C HIS A 41 -9.58 2.22 -1.40
N GLU A 42 -9.31 2.35 -0.10
CA GLU A 42 -7.94 2.54 0.42
C GLU A 42 -7.01 1.38 0.05
N GLU A 43 -7.55 0.16 -0.03
CA GLU A 43 -6.77 -1.01 -0.44
C GLU A 43 -6.40 -0.99 -1.92
N ASP A 44 -7.33 -0.60 -2.79
CA ASP A 44 -7.09 -0.53 -4.24
C ASP A 44 -6.12 0.60 -4.58
N VAL A 45 -6.26 1.75 -3.91
CA VAL A 45 -5.33 2.88 -4.01
C VAL A 45 -3.94 2.47 -3.52
N ALA A 46 -3.84 1.83 -2.35
CA ALA A 46 -2.54 1.35 -1.85
C ALA A 46 -1.92 0.29 -2.77
N ARG A 47 -2.75 -0.58 -3.37
CA ARG A 47 -2.27 -1.59 -4.33
C ARG A 47 -1.74 -0.94 -5.59
N HIS A 48 -2.46 0.01 -6.16
CA HIS A 48 -2.04 0.74 -7.35
C HIS A 48 -0.76 1.54 -7.10
N ALA A 49 -0.65 2.23 -5.97
CA ALA A 49 0.53 3.04 -5.64
C ALA A 49 1.83 2.22 -5.45
N VAL A 50 1.73 0.94 -5.08
CA VAL A 50 2.89 0.10 -4.74
C VAL A 50 3.21 -0.97 -5.79
N TYR A 51 2.19 -1.49 -6.46
CA TYR A 51 2.31 -2.59 -7.43
C TYR A 51 1.89 -2.21 -8.85
N GLY A 52 1.22 -1.08 -9.03
CA GLY A 52 0.81 -0.54 -10.32
C GLY A 52 1.94 0.15 -11.06
#